data_AF-A0AAU9J1D8-F1
#
_entry.id   AF-A0AAU9J1D8-F1
#
_cell.length_a   1.000
_cell.length_b   1.000
_cell.length_c   1.000
_cell.angle_alpha   90.00
_cell.angle_beta   90.00
_cell.angle_gamma   90.00
#
_symmetry.space_group_name_H-M   'P 1'
#
loop_
_entity.id
_entity.type
_entity.pdbx_description
1 polymer ?
#
loop_
_entity_poly.entity_id
_entity_poly.type
_entity_poly.pdbx_seq_one_letter_code
_entity_poly.pdbx_strand_id
1 'polypeptide(L)'
;MWCNFTQRAEFCNHPGCHVSTQGNNFLNFGMQTTEEEQLARILLYQNSLLTQVAANSNQINKCLDRLIDCTQNMSHITPQPDPIEISTNNFSTEQLFQWMGSGKDFQYSIQLENQLSSNIYKERGFSLTLSVRNKDGQRISISESQKFKVLIFSMDNPPKLLQLNISGKKILRGTTEASMQEDGTVTFINIVINEVTSHYVNDSFYLVVVCENSNEVKPLAISNVCVKARKPSKV
;
A
#
# COMPACT_ATOMS: atom_id res chain seq x y z
N MET A 1 -2.10 -64.42 -30.24
CA MET A 1 -2.19 -62.97 -30.51
C MET A 1 -3.36 -62.74 -31.46
N TRP A 2 -4.37 -62.00 -31.02
CA TRP A 2 -5.62 -61.78 -31.76
C TRP A 2 -5.76 -60.29 -32.06
N CYS A 3 -5.97 -59.93 -33.32
CA CYS A 3 -6.15 -58.53 -33.70
C CYS A 3 -7.64 -58.15 -33.64
N ASN A 4 -7.97 -57.11 -32.87
CA ASN A 4 -9.37 -56.67 -32.68
C ASN A 4 -9.97 -55.95 -33.91
N PHE A 5 -9.17 -55.55 -34.89
CA PHE A 5 -9.68 -54.90 -36.11
C PHE A 5 -10.05 -55.91 -37.21
N THR A 6 -9.30 -57.00 -37.36
CA THR A 6 -9.50 -57.97 -38.44
C THR A 6 -10.09 -59.31 -37.98
N GLN A 7 -10.17 -59.53 -36.66
CA GLN A 7 -10.72 -60.75 -36.03
C GLN A 7 -10.08 -62.05 -36.56
N ARG A 8 -8.79 -62.01 -36.89
CA ARG A 8 -7.99 -63.16 -37.32
C ARG A 8 -6.67 -63.22 -36.56
N ALA A 9 -6.07 -64.41 -36.52
CA ALA A 9 -4.83 -64.70 -35.81
C ALA A 9 -3.62 -64.66 -36.77
N GLU A 10 -3.25 -63.47 -37.24
CA GLU A 10 -2.09 -63.24 -38.11
C GLU A 10 -1.32 -61.98 -37.69
N PHE A 11 -0.03 -61.86 -38.08
CA PHE A 11 0.81 -60.70 -37.75
C PHE A 11 0.38 -59.46 -38.55
N CYS A 12 0.17 -58.33 -37.86
CA CYS A 12 -0.23 -57.08 -38.51
C CYS A 12 0.60 -55.88 -38.01
N ASN A 13 0.78 -54.87 -38.88
CA ASN A 13 1.69 -53.73 -38.67
C ASN A 13 0.94 -52.38 -38.62
N HIS A 14 -0.14 -52.27 -37.84
CA HIS A 14 -0.85 -50.99 -37.68
C HIS A 14 -0.28 -50.17 -36.51
N PRO A 15 -0.32 -48.82 -36.58
CA PRO A 15 0.13 -47.98 -35.48
C PRO A 15 -0.85 -48.11 -34.31
N GLY A 16 -0.39 -48.70 -33.21
CA GLY A 16 -1.18 -48.89 -31.97
C GLY A 16 -1.42 -50.34 -31.53
N CYS A 17 -0.95 -51.34 -32.29
CA CYS A 17 -1.06 -52.74 -31.86
C CYS A 17 0.16 -53.13 -31.01
N HIS A 18 0.04 -53.08 -29.68
CA HIS A 18 1.09 -53.53 -28.76
C HIS A 18 0.75 -54.94 -28.23
N VAL A 19 1.64 -55.90 -28.49
CA VAL A 19 1.50 -57.29 -28.04
C VAL A 19 1.58 -57.34 -26.51
N SER A 20 0.50 -57.77 -25.86
CA SER A 20 0.50 -58.09 -24.43
C SER A 20 0.04 -59.52 -24.24
N THR A 21 0.94 -60.36 -23.72
CA THR A 21 0.65 -61.74 -23.29
C THR A 21 -0.25 -61.72 -22.05
N GLN A 22 -1.40 -62.36 -22.16
CA GLN A 22 -2.44 -62.46 -21.13
C GLN A 22 -2.07 -63.39 -19.96
N GLY A 23 -2.73 -63.13 -18.82
CA GLY A 23 -3.21 -64.16 -17.92
C GLY A 23 -4.36 -63.68 -17.03
N ASN A 24 -5.61 -63.90 -17.48
CA ASN A 24 -6.88 -64.19 -16.74
C ASN A 24 -7.32 -63.27 -15.54
N ASN A 25 -8.58 -62.97 -15.23
CA ASN A 25 -9.92 -63.40 -15.63
C ASN A 25 -10.95 -62.33 -15.16
N PHE A 26 -12.10 -62.29 -15.84
CA PHE A 26 -13.39 -61.61 -15.59
C PHE A 26 -13.72 -61.02 -14.19
N LEU A 27 -14.23 -59.78 -14.15
CA LEU A 27 -15.64 -59.41 -13.87
C LEU A 27 -15.82 -57.87 -13.73
N ASN A 28 -16.93 -57.34 -14.28
CA ASN A 28 -17.55 -56.03 -14.00
C ASN A 28 -16.69 -54.74 -14.10
N PHE A 29 -16.76 -54.04 -15.25
CA PHE A 29 -16.42 -52.61 -15.30
C PHE A 29 -17.65 -51.76 -14.99
N GLY A 30 -17.96 -51.64 -13.70
CA GLY A 30 -18.55 -50.40 -13.19
C GLY A 30 -17.48 -49.31 -13.27
N MET A 31 -17.87 -48.09 -13.64
CA MET A 31 -16.96 -46.94 -13.61
C MET A 31 -16.47 -46.71 -12.19
N GLN A 32 -15.25 -47.14 -11.89
CA GLN A 32 -14.48 -46.69 -10.74
C GLN A 32 -13.17 -46.15 -11.29
N THR A 33 -13.08 -44.83 -11.44
CA THR A 33 -11.77 -44.17 -11.49
C THR A 33 -11.09 -44.51 -10.16
N THR A 34 -10.04 -45.32 -10.21
CA THR A 34 -9.33 -45.76 -9.00
C THR A 34 -8.80 -44.54 -8.26
N GLU A 35 -8.86 -44.55 -6.93
CA GLU A 35 -8.35 -43.46 -6.09
C GLU A 35 -6.88 -43.12 -6.43
N GLU A 36 -6.14 -44.10 -6.93
CA GLU A 36 -4.77 -43.97 -7.45
C GLU A 36 -4.67 -43.04 -8.68
N GLU A 37 -5.61 -43.10 -9.62
CA GLU A 37 -5.63 -42.20 -10.78
C GLU A 37 -5.97 -40.76 -10.37
N GLN A 38 -6.83 -40.58 -9.36
CA GLN A 38 -7.15 -39.27 -8.83
C GLN A 38 -5.95 -38.68 -8.06
N LEU A 39 -5.27 -39.48 -7.23
CA LEU A 39 -4.04 -39.09 -6.54
C LEU A 39 -2.93 -38.71 -7.53
N ALA A 40 -2.73 -39.49 -8.60
CA ALA A 40 -1.75 -39.18 -9.62
C ALA A 40 -2.03 -37.83 -10.31
N ARG A 41 -3.30 -37.51 -10.63
CA ARG A 41 -3.68 -36.21 -11.20
C ARG A 41 -3.43 -35.06 -10.24
N ILE A 42 -3.74 -35.23 -8.95
CA ILE A 42 -3.50 -34.21 -7.92
C ILE A 42 -1.99 -33.94 -7.77
N LEU A 43 -1.16 -34.98 -7.76
CA LEU A 43 0.30 -34.85 -7.65
C LEU A 43 0.91 -34.16 -8.88
N LEU A 44 0.44 -34.48 -10.08
CA LEU A 44 0.89 -33.80 -11.31
C LEU A 44 0.49 -32.32 -11.31
N TYR A 45 -0.72 -32.01 -10.81
CA TYR A 45 -1.19 -30.64 -10.68
C TYR A 45 -0.40 -29.84 -9.63
N GLN A 46 -0.08 -30.45 -8.49
CA GLN A 46 0.76 -29.79 -7.48
C GLN A 46 2.18 -29.53 -7.98
N ASN A 47 2.77 -30.48 -8.71
CA ASN A 47 4.10 -30.29 -9.30
C ASN A 47 4.12 -29.16 -10.35
N SER A 48 3.05 -29.01 -11.14
CA SER A 48 2.97 -27.91 -12.09
C SER A 48 2.85 -26.55 -11.40
N LEU A 49 2.06 -26.47 -10.31
CA LEU A 49 1.97 -25.26 -9.48
C LEU A 49 3.31 -24.91 -8.82
N LEU A 50 4.04 -25.89 -8.28
CA LEU A 50 5.36 -25.66 -7.69
C LEU A 50 6.37 -25.14 -8.73
N THR A 51 6.33 -25.69 -9.95
CA THR A 51 7.17 -25.23 -11.06
C THR A 51 6.83 -23.79 -11.43
N GLN A 52 5.55 -23.43 -11.44
CA GLN A 52 5.10 -22.06 -11.71
C GLN A 52 5.53 -21.08 -10.61
N VAL A 53 5.44 -21.48 -9.33
CA VAL A 53 5.92 -20.66 -8.19
C VAL A 53 7.42 -20.43 -8.27
N ALA A 54 8.20 -21.45 -8.61
CA ALA A 54 9.64 -21.33 -8.81
C ALA A 54 9.99 -20.40 -9.98
N ALA A 55 9.26 -20.49 -11.09
CA ALA A 55 9.42 -19.59 -12.24
C ALA A 55 9.09 -18.13 -11.87
N ASN A 56 8.00 -17.90 -11.14
CA ASN A 56 7.61 -16.58 -10.67
C ASN A 56 8.65 -15.99 -9.71
N SER A 57 9.17 -16.80 -8.78
CA SER A 57 10.22 -16.37 -7.85
C SER A 57 11.49 -15.94 -8.57
N ASN A 58 11.90 -16.68 -9.62
CA ASN A 58 13.03 -16.31 -10.45
C ASN A 58 12.80 -15.02 -11.25
N GLN A 59 11.57 -14.76 -11.72
CA GLN A 59 11.22 -13.50 -12.38
C GLN A 59 11.26 -12.31 -11.42
N ILE A 60 10.77 -12.50 -10.18
CA ILE A 60 10.82 -11.48 -9.13
C ILE A 60 12.27 -11.13 -8.80
N ASN A 61 13.13 -12.13 -8.58
CA ASN A 61 14.55 -11.91 -8.30
C ASN A 61 15.25 -11.15 -9.43
N LYS A 62 15.01 -11.53 -10.70
CA LYS A 62 15.54 -10.79 -11.86
C LYS A 62 15.04 -9.35 -11.94
N CYS A 63 13.82 -9.07 -11.48
CA CYS A 63 13.28 -7.72 -11.43
C CYS A 63 13.95 -6.91 -10.32
N LEU A 64 14.20 -7.53 -9.16
CA LEU A 64 14.92 -6.91 -8.05
C LEU A 64 16.37 -6.58 -8.43
N ASP A 65 17.07 -7.49 -9.11
CA ASP A 65 18.44 -7.25 -9.60
C ASP A 65 18.49 -6.04 -10.54
N ARG A 66 17.53 -5.92 -11.47
CA ARG A 66 17.42 -4.76 -12.37
C ARG A 66 17.17 -3.45 -11.63
N LEU A 67 16.38 -3.47 -10.55
CA LEU A 67 16.15 -2.30 -9.73
C LEU A 67 17.41 -1.87 -8.99
N ILE A 68 18.17 -2.84 -8.46
CA ILE A 68 19.47 -2.59 -7.82
C ILE A 68 20.43 -1.94 -8.83
N ASP A 69 20.54 -2.49 -10.04
CA ASP A 69 21.39 -1.93 -11.09
C ASP A 69 20.96 -0.51 -11.50
N CYS A 70 19.65 -0.24 -11.61
CA CYS A 70 19.16 1.11 -11.89
C CYS A 70 19.51 2.10 -10.77
N THR A 71 19.43 1.69 -9.50
CA THR A 71 19.79 2.56 -8.37
C THR A 71 21.29 2.83 -8.26
N GLN A 72 22.13 1.84 -8.56
CA GLN A 72 23.58 2.00 -8.51
C GLN A 72 24.09 2.91 -9.65
N ASN A 73 23.55 2.77 -10.86
CA ASN A 73 23.94 3.60 -12.00
C ASN A 73 23.47 5.05 -11.92
N MET A 74 22.58 5.41 -10.98
CA MET A 74 22.10 6.77 -10.77
C MET A 74 22.95 7.57 -9.75
N SER A 75 23.98 6.96 -9.17
CA SER A 75 24.81 7.55 -8.10
C SER A 75 26.13 8.20 -8.55
N HIS A 76 26.38 8.35 -9.85
CA HIS A 76 27.56 9.02 -10.39
C HIS A 76 27.31 10.48 -10.83
N ILE A 77 26.93 11.36 -9.89
CA ILE A 77 27.21 12.81 -9.98
C ILE A 77 27.52 13.31 -8.56
N THR A 78 28.81 13.32 -8.19
CA THR A 78 29.33 13.96 -6.96
C THR A 78 30.16 15.20 -7.31
N PRO A 79 30.08 16.24 -6.46
CA PRO A 79 31.28 16.94 -6.02
C PRO A 79 31.48 16.81 -4.51
N GLN A 80 32.69 16.36 -4.16
CA GLN A 80 33.47 16.42 -2.90
C GLN A 80 32.84 16.27 -1.49
N PRO A 81 33.53 15.56 -0.57
CA PRO A 81 33.15 15.48 0.83
C PRO A 81 33.83 16.59 1.65
N ASP A 82 33.06 17.60 2.05
CA ASP A 82 33.34 18.35 3.28
C ASP A 82 32.86 17.53 4.50
N PRO A 83 33.34 17.82 5.73
CA PRO A 83 33.13 16.95 6.89
C PRO A 83 31.63 16.77 7.15
N ILE A 84 31.18 15.51 7.11
CA ILE A 84 29.79 15.12 7.31
C ILE A 84 29.40 15.43 8.76
N GLU A 85 28.82 16.60 9.00
CA GLU A 85 27.79 16.73 10.01
C GLU A 85 26.67 15.77 9.60
N ILE A 86 26.26 14.89 10.52
CA ILE A 86 25.10 14.01 10.34
C ILE A 86 23.86 14.91 10.33
N SER A 87 23.65 15.57 9.21
CA SER A 87 22.40 16.22 8.87
C SER A 87 21.43 15.09 8.60
N THR A 88 20.60 14.77 9.58
CA THR A 88 19.35 14.05 9.34
C THR A 88 18.62 14.81 8.22
N ASN A 89 18.69 14.28 6.99
CA ASN A 89 18.03 14.82 5.80
C ASN A 89 16.51 14.67 5.95
N ASN A 90 15.94 15.41 6.89
CA ASN A 90 14.51 15.49 7.13
C ASN A 90 13.90 16.26 5.97
N PHE A 91 12.96 15.62 5.27
CA PHE A 91 12.23 16.22 4.18
C PHE A 91 11.41 17.42 4.69
N SER A 92 11.64 18.63 4.17
CA SER A 92 10.97 19.83 4.71
C SER A 92 9.49 19.89 4.35
N THR A 93 8.72 20.71 5.08
CA THR A 93 7.30 20.96 4.75
C THR A 93 7.13 21.59 3.38
N GLU A 94 8.08 22.43 2.96
CA GLU A 94 8.10 23.08 1.65
C GLU A 94 8.36 22.05 0.55
N GLN A 95 9.28 21.11 0.78
CA GLN A 95 9.52 19.99 -0.11
C GLN A 95 8.28 19.09 -0.22
N LEU A 96 7.51 18.91 0.87
CA LEU A 96 6.23 18.19 0.86
C LEU A 96 5.18 18.89 0.02
N PHE A 97 5.03 20.20 0.15
CA PHE A 97 4.10 20.95 -0.70
C PHE A 97 4.51 20.92 -2.16
N GLN A 98 5.81 21.06 -2.46
CA GLN A 98 6.33 20.95 -3.82
C GLN A 98 6.08 19.56 -4.41
N TRP A 99 6.34 18.51 -3.64
CA TRP A 99 6.14 17.12 -4.05
C TRP A 99 4.66 16.78 -4.27
N MET A 100 3.76 17.34 -3.47
CA MET A 100 2.30 17.26 -3.69
C MET A 100 1.82 18.08 -4.91
N GLY A 101 2.73 18.65 -5.72
CA GLY A 101 2.40 19.42 -6.92
C GLY A 101 1.84 20.82 -6.62
N SER A 102 2.04 21.30 -5.39
CA SER A 102 1.51 22.58 -4.93
C SER A 102 2.52 23.74 -5.08
N GLY A 103 3.46 23.66 -6.02
CA GLY A 103 4.49 24.69 -6.27
C GLY A 103 3.96 26.00 -6.89
N LYS A 104 2.75 26.43 -6.53
CA LYS A 104 2.08 27.65 -7.03
C LYS A 104 2.13 28.76 -5.99
N ASP A 105 2.02 30.00 -6.44
CA ASP A 105 1.73 31.14 -5.57
C ASP A 105 0.36 30.97 -4.93
N PHE A 106 0.33 30.54 -3.67
CA PHE A 106 -0.91 30.45 -2.91
C PHE A 106 -1.43 31.83 -2.55
N GLN A 107 -2.74 32.03 -2.72
CA GLN A 107 -3.42 33.24 -2.28
C GLN A 107 -3.83 33.16 -0.81
N TYR A 108 -4.09 31.94 -0.35
CA TYR A 108 -4.63 31.67 0.97
C TYR A 108 -3.79 30.61 1.69
N SER A 109 -3.89 30.55 3.01
CA SER A 109 -3.23 29.56 3.85
C SER A 109 -4.18 29.00 4.91
N ILE A 110 -4.03 27.72 5.22
CA ILE A 110 -4.77 27.07 6.30
C ILE A 110 -3.98 27.27 7.60
N GLN A 111 -4.64 27.79 8.65
CA GLN A 111 -4.07 27.93 9.98
C GLN A 111 -4.83 27.07 10.98
N LEU A 112 -4.09 26.41 11.87
CA LEU A 112 -4.64 25.68 13.00
C LEU A 112 -5.06 26.66 14.11
N GLU A 113 -6.33 26.59 14.54
CA GLU A 113 -6.88 27.47 15.59
C GLU A 113 -6.82 26.81 16.97
N ASN A 114 -6.90 25.48 17.06
CA ASN A 114 -6.78 24.75 18.31
C ASN A 114 -5.41 24.06 18.44
N GLN A 115 -4.82 24.05 19.63
CA GLN A 115 -3.57 23.32 19.84
C GLN A 115 -3.80 21.81 19.65
N LEU A 116 -2.99 21.17 18.80
CA LEU A 116 -2.98 19.72 18.67
C LEU A 116 -2.48 19.09 19.98
N SER A 117 -3.19 18.08 20.47
CA SER A 117 -2.77 17.36 21.69
C SER A 117 -1.40 16.72 21.47
N SER A 118 -0.47 16.97 22.40
CA SER A 118 0.91 16.45 22.35
C SER A 118 0.99 14.92 22.35
N ASN A 119 -0.05 14.24 22.83
CA ASN A 119 -0.15 12.79 22.80
C ASN A 119 -1.47 12.39 22.14
N ILE A 120 -1.40 12.00 20.87
CA ILE A 120 -2.48 11.31 20.19
C ILE A 120 -2.35 9.82 20.52
N TYR A 121 -3.48 9.15 20.73
CA TYR A 121 -3.50 7.73 21.02
C TYR A 121 -4.20 6.98 19.90
N LYS A 122 -3.66 5.80 19.56
CA LYS A 122 -4.26 4.89 18.59
C LYS A 122 -5.71 4.63 19.00
N GLU A 123 -6.61 4.63 18.01
CA GLU A 123 -8.05 4.35 18.18
C GLU A 123 -8.81 5.37 19.07
N ARG A 124 -8.18 6.48 19.48
CA ARG A 124 -8.84 7.57 20.21
C ARG A 124 -9.08 8.77 19.30
N GLY A 125 -10.29 9.30 19.42
CA GLY A 125 -10.71 10.51 18.71
C GLY A 125 -10.00 11.76 19.21
N PHE A 126 -9.62 12.64 18.29
CA PHE A 126 -9.24 14.02 18.54
C PHE A 126 -9.92 14.94 17.52
N SER A 127 -9.92 16.24 17.78
CA SER A 127 -10.56 17.22 16.90
C SER A 127 -9.55 18.27 16.42
N LEU A 128 -9.78 18.77 15.21
CA LEU A 128 -9.02 19.85 14.61
C LEU A 128 -9.97 20.96 14.17
N THR A 129 -9.66 22.20 14.53
CA THR A 129 -10.35 23.40 14.07
C THR A 129 -9.34 24.27 13.36
N LEU A 130 -9.65 24.62 12.13
CA LEU A 130 -8.80 25.37 11.23
C LEU A 130 -9.52 26.63 10.77
N SER A 131 -8.77 27.63 10.35
CA SER A 131 -9.27 28.77 9.60
C SER A 131 -8.49 28.93 8.30
N VAL A 132 -9.11 29.55 7.31
CA VAL A 132 -8.39 29.96 6.10
C VAL A 132 -8.09 31.44 6.18
N ARG A 133 -6.86 31.81 5.86
CA ARG A 133 -6.36 33.18 5.97
C ARG A 133 -5.78 33.67 4.66
N ASN A 134 -6.00 34.95 4.36
CA ASN A 134 -5.38 35.63 3.24
C ASN A 134 -3.91 36.00 3.54
N LYS A 135 -3.24 36.63 2.56
CA LYS A 135 -1.84 37.10 2.70
C LYS A 135 -1.66 38.11 3.83
N ASP A 136 -2.71 38.84 4.19
CA ASP A 136 -2.72 39.82 5.29
C ASP A 136 -2.97 39.16 6.67
N GLY A 137 -3.13 37.83 6.72
CA GLY A 137 -3.39 37.08 7.94
C GLY A 137 -4.83 37.19 8.48
N GLN A 138 -5.74 37.78 7.71
CA GLN A 138 -7.15 37.89 8.05
C GLN A 138 -7.89 36.59 7.73
N ARG A 139 -8.77 36.16 8.64
CA ARG A 139 -9.66 35.02 8.41
C ARG A 139 -10.64 35.36 7.29
N ILE A 140 -10.79 34.44 6.35
CA ILE A 140 -11.72 34.56 5.25
C ILE A 140 -12.63 33.33 5.18
N SER A 141 -13.82 33.52 4.64
CA SER A 141 -14.70 32.44 4.22
C SER A 141 -14.59 32.28 2.70
N ILE A 142 -14.09 31.14 2.25
CA ILE A 142 -14.06 30.75 0.84
C ILE A 142 -15.33 29.93 0.59
N SER A 143 -15.93 30.04 -0.60
CA SER A 143 -17.18 29.35 -1.02
C SER A 143 -17.44 28.02 -0.30
N GLU A 144 -18.68 27.83 0.18
CA GLU A 144 -19.16 26.62 0.88
C GLU A 144 -18.94 25.31 0.11
N SER A 145 -18.71 25.38 -1.21
CA SER A 145 -18.38 24.24 -2.06
C SER A 145 -16.99 23.63 -1.80
N GLN A 146 -16.12 24.34 -1.07
CA GLN A 146 -14.78 23.87 -0.77
C GLN A 146 -14.79 22.82 0.34
N LYS A 147 -14.16 21.68 0.05
CA LYS A 147 -13.98 20.57 0.98
C LYS A 147 -12.53 20.48 1.41
N PHE A 148 -12.33 20.24 2.70
CA PHE A 148 -11.02 20.04 3.30
C PHE A 148 -10.87 18.59 3.72
N LYS A 149 -9.65 18.08 3.60
CA LYS A 149 -9.35 16.68 3.88
C LYS A 149 -8.08 16.51 4.69
N VAL A 150 -8.16 15.64 5.69
CA VAL A 150 -7.02 15.22 6.49
C VAL A 150 -6.34 14.03 5.83
N LEU A 151 -5.02 14.14 5.68
CA LEU A 151 -4.13 13.13 5.12
C LEU A 151 -3.00 12.85 6.13
N ILE A 152 -2.47 11.63 6.10
CA ILE A 152 -1.29 11.25 6.89
C ILE A 152 -0.19 10.84 5.92
N PHE A 153 1.00 11.40 6.09
CA PHE A 153 2.19 10.97 5.37
C PHE A 153 3.23 10.43 6.35
N SER A 154 4.02 9.45 5.90
CA SER A 154 5.20 9.00 6.63
C SER A 154 6.29 10.07 6.62
N MET A 155 7.20 10.00 7.58
CA MET A 155 8.40 10.85 7.64
C MET A 155 9.56 10.29 6.78
N ASP A 156 9.27 9.32 5.89
CA ASP A 156 10.25 8.81 4.93
C ASP A 156 10.72 9.93 3.99
N ASN A 157 11.84 9.71 3.31
CA ASN A 157 12.31 10.58 2.24
C ASN A 157 12.35 9.79 0.91
N PRO A 158 11.41 10.01 -0.02
CA PRO A 158 10.29 10.96 0.05
C PRO A 158 9.12 10.48 0.93
N PRO A 159 8.30 11.41 1.49
CA PRO A 159 7.13 11.07 2.28
C PRO A 159 6.11 10.25 1.48
N LYS A 160 5.52 9.24 2.12
CA LYS A 160 4.51 8.39 1.49
C LYS A 160 3.14 8.66 2.08
N LEU A 161 2.14 8.87 1.23
CA LEU A 161 0.74 8.95 1.67
C LEU A 161 0.31 7.61 2.28
N LEU A 162 -0.06 7.64 3.55
CA LEU A 162 -0.57 6.48 4.26
C LEU A 162 -2.10 6.45 4.13
N GLN A 163 -2.62 5.46 3.40
CA GLN A 163 -4.07 5.21 3.32
C GLN A 163 -4.48 4.03 4.22
N LEU A 164 -3.61 3.04 4.32
CA LEU A 164 -3.79 1.84 5.10
C LEU A 164 -2.68 1.75 6.17
N ASN A 165 -3.02 1.11 7.27
CA ASN A 165 -2.11 0.74 8.34
C ASN A 165 -1.37 -0.58 7.99
N ILE A 166 -0.43 -1.03 8.81
CA ILE A 166 0.36 -2.24 8.52
C ILE A 166 -0.49 -3.53 8.48
N SER A 167 -1.70 -3.50 9.03
CA SER A 167 -2.67 -4.60 9.01
C SER A 167 -3.68 -4.50 7.86
N GLY A 168 -3.50 -3.58 6.90
CA GLY A 168 -4.39 -3.38 5.76
C GLY A 168 -5.72 -2.69 6.08
N LYS A 169 -5.89 -2.11 7.28
CA LYS A 169 -7.08 -1.33 7.65
C LYS A 169 -6.85 0.15 7.36
N LYS A 170 -7.92 0.93 7.11
CA LYS A 170 -7.81 2.39 6.94
C LYS A 170 -7.04 3.02 8.11
N ILE A 171 -6.05 3.86 7.79
CA ILE A 171 -5.22 4.51 8.82
C ILE A 171 -5.98 5.64 9.53
N LEU A 172 -6.82 6.38 8.79
CA LEU A 172 -7.70 7.41 9.33
C LEU A 172 -9.14 6.90 9.36
N ARG A 173 -9.87 7.25 10.44
CA ARG A 173 -11.33 7.10 10.56
C ARG A 173 -11.94 8.36 11.19
N GLY A 174 -13.27 8.38 11.25
CA GLY A 174 -14.02 9.51 11.80
C GLY A 174 -14.24 10.59 10.75
N THR A 175 -14.28 11.86 11.17
CA THR A 175 -14.44 12.99 10.25
C THR A 175 -13.11 13.35 9.62
N THR A 176 -12.81 12.74 8.47
CA THR A 176 -11.58 13.01 7.68
C THR A 176 -11.78 14.06 6.60
N GLU A 177 -13.03 14.45 6.34
CA GLU A 177 -13.43 15.47 5.39
C GLU A 177 -14.42 16.44 6.06
N ALA A 178 -14.27 17.73 5.81
CA ALA A 178 -15.13 18.77 6.38
C ALA A 178 -15.27 19.96 5.42
N SER A 179 -16.44 20.60 5.43
CA SER A 179 -16.68 21.85 4.70
C SER A 179 -16.39 23.06 5.59
N MET A 180 -16.17 24.21 4.95
CA MET A 180 -16.06 25.48 5.65
C MET A 180 -17.42 25.94 6.17
N GLN A 181 -17.43 26.49 7.38
CA GLN A 181 -18.57 27.14 8.00
C GLN A 181 -18.64 28.62 7.58
N GLU A 182 -19.80 29.25 7.77
CA GLU A 182 -20.00 30.66 7.41
C GLU A 182 -18.98 31.60 8.08
N ASP A 183 -18.51 31.27 9.28
CA ASP A 183 -17.53 32.03 10.05
C ASP A 183 -16.07 31.86 9.58
N GLY A 184 -15.86 31.16 8.46
CA GLY A 184 -14.55 30.90 7.86
C GLY A 184 -13.74 29.82 8.57
N THR A 185 -14.38 29.00 9.43
CA THR A 185 -13.72 27.89 10.12
C THR A 185 -14.06 26.54 9.49
N VAL A 186 -13.14 25.58 9.65
CA VAL A 186 -13.32 24.18 9.25
C VAL A 186 -13.05 23.32 10.47
N THR A 187 -14.03 22.50 10.86
CA THR A 187 -13.90 21.66 12.06
C THR A 187 -14.03 20.19 11.70
N PHE A 188 -12.99 19.43 12.02
CA PHE A 188 -12.97 17.97 11.97
C PHE A 188 -13.18 17.43 13.37
N ILE A 189 -14.31 16.74 13.58
CA ILE A 189 -14.68 16.19 14.88
C ILE A 189 -14.28 14.70 14.91
N ASN A 190 -13.65 14.26 16.00
CA ASN A 190 -13.41 12.83 16.25
C ASN A 190 -12.61 12.13 15.13
N ILE A 191 -11.52 12.75 14.66
CA ILE A 191 -10.51 12.10 13.82
C ILE A 191 -9.83 11.00 14.64
N VAL A 192 -9.69 9.81 14.07
CA VAL A 192 -9.05 8.67 14.73
C VAL A 192 -7.92 8.15 13.85
N ILE A 193 -6.71 8.05 14.41
CA ILE A 193 -5.57 7.37 13.77
C ILE A 193 -5.51 5.93 14.30
N ASN A 194 -5.52 4.96 13.38
CA ASN A 194 -5.56 3.52 13.66
C ASN A 194 -4.19 2.84 13.50
N GLU A 195 -3.14 3.58 13.82
CA GLU A 195 -1.77 3.12 13.73
C GLU A 195 -0.91 3.82 14.79
N VAL A 196 0.14 3.17 15.27
CA VAL A 196 1.14 3.79 16.14
C VAL A 196 2.32 4.28 15.32
N THR A 197 2.92 5.39 15.75
CA THR A 197 4.02 5.98 14.99
C THR A 197 5.35 5.27 15.19
N SER A 198 5.49 4.41 16.20
CA SER A 198 6.69 3.62 16.48
C SER A 198 7.06 2.59 15.39
N HIS A 199 6.19 2.40 14.40
CA HIS A 199 6.47 1.56 13.23
C HIS A 199 7.10 2.34 12.07
N TYR A 200 7.29 3.65 12.21
CA TYR A 200 7.70 4.55 11.14
C TYR A 200 8.95 5.33 11.51
N VAL A 201 9.63 5.84 10.48
CA VAL A 201 10.81 6.69 10.64
C VAL A 201 10.50 7.88 11.56
N ASN A 202 11.43 8.20 12.45
CA ASN A 202 11.32 9.30 13.42
C ASN A 202 10.13 9.21 14.39
N ASP A 203 9.56 8.01 14.59
CA ASP A 203 8.43 7.76 15.49
C ASP A 203 7.27 8.76 15.34
N SER A 204 7.06 9.25 14.11
CA SER A 204 6.09 10.32 13.84
C SER A 204 5.53 10.30 12.42
N PHE A 205 4.48 11.11 12.21
CA PHE A 205 3.85 11.37 10.93
C PHE A 205 3.85 12.86 10.59
N TYR A 206 3.66 13.15 9.30
CA TYR A 206 3.05 14.40 8.85
C TYR A 206 1.53 14.25 8.87
N LEU A 207 0.83 15.16 9.57
CA LEU A 207 -0.61 15.34 9.42
C LEU A 207 -0.84 16.54 8.51
N VAL A 208 -1.45 16.30 7.37
CA VAL A 208 -1.63 17.30 6.32
C VAL A 208 -3.11 17.58 6.12
N VAL A 209 -3.47 18.85 5.98
CA VAL A 209 -4.82 19.27 5.58
C VAL A 209 -4.74 19.97 4.24
N VAL A 210 -5.51 19.47 3.27
CA VAL A 210 -5.61 20.02 1.91
C VAL A 210 -7.02 20.51 1.64
N CYS A 211 -7.16 21.45 0.69
CA CYS A 211 -8.42 21.83 0.10
C CYS A 211 -8.58 21.07 -1.23
N GLU A 212 -9.53 20.15 -1.35
CA GLU A 212 -9.61 19.23 -2.51
C GLU A 212 -9.93 19.94 -3.83
N ASN A 213 -10.67 21.05 -3.78
CA ASN A 213 -11.20 21.74 -4.96
C ASN A 213 -10.57 23.13 -5.17
N SER A 214 -9.43 23.43 -4.54
CA SER A 214 -8.73 24.70 -4.73
C SER A 214 -7.22 24.53 -4.71
N ASN A 215 -6.59 25.01 -5.78
CA ASN A 215 -5.13 25.12 -5.88
C ASN A 215 -4.60 26.45 -5.30
N GLU A 216 -5.49 27.34 -4.85
CA GLU A 216 -5.13 28.67 -4.35
C GLU A 216 -4.84 28.65 -2.84
N VAL A 217 -5.24 27.58 -2.16
CA VAL A 217 -5.11 27.41 -0.71
C VAL A 217 -3.88 26.56 -0.41
N LYS A 218 -2.90 27.15 0.28
CA LYS A 218 -1.72 26.44 0.77
C LYS A 218 -2.14 25.35 1.76
N PRO A 219 -1.74 24.08 1.54
CA PRO A 219 -1.96 23.02 2.51
C PRO A 219 -1.31 23.33 3.86
N LEU A 220 -1.93 22.87 4.94
CA LEU A 220 -1.31 22.86 6.26
C LEU A 220 -0.59 21.53 6.46
N ALA A 221 0.67 21.54 6.86
CA ALA A 221 1.39 20.35 7.31
C ALA A 221 1.84 20.52 8.76
N ILE A 222 1.39 19.62 9.62
CA ILE A 222 1.83 19.50 11.01
C ILE A 222 2.83 18.33 11.06
N SER A 223 4.08 18.64 11.32
CA SER A 223 5.16 17.66 11.44
C SER A 223 5.22 17.05 12.84
N ASN A 224 5.97 15.94 12.95
CA ASN A 224 6.28 15.29 14.23
C ASN A 224 5.04 14.85 15.04
N VAL A 225 3.95 14.47 14.37
CA VAL A 225 2.75 13.97 15.05
C VAL A 225 3.03 12.57 15.58
N CYS A 226 3.03 12.41 16.91
CA CYS A 226 3.28 11.14 17.59
C CYS A 226 1.96 10.46 18.01
N VAL A 227 1.80 9.18 17.65
CA VAL A 227 0.64 8.37 17.99
C VAL A 227 1.06 7.16 18.82
N LYS A 228 0.61 7.12 20.08
CA LYS A 228 0.97 6.08 21.05
C LYS A 228 -0.09 5.00 21.16
N ALA A 229 0.29 3.79 21.52
CA ALA A 229 -0.64 2.65 21.60
C ALA A 229 -1.76 2.83 22.64
N ARG A 230 -1.41 3.28 23.86
CA ARG A 230 -2.35 3.43 24.98
C ARG A 230 -1.95 4.61 25.85
N LYS A 231 -2.94 5.26 26.48
CA LYS A 231 -2.69 6.19 27.59
C LYS A 231 -2.27 5.36 28.79
N PRO A 232 -1.16 5.67 29.48
CA PRO A 232 -0.85 5.00 30.73
C PRO A 232 -2.03 5.19 31.68
N SER A 233 -2.59 4.09 32.18
CA SER A 233 -3.56 4.13 33.26
C SER A 233 -2.90 4.86 34.43
N LYS A 234 -3.60 5.83 35.05
CA LYS A 234 -3.11 6.40 36.31
C LYS A 234 -3.00 5.24 37.31
N VAL A 235 -1.77 4.97 37.75
CA VAL A 235 -1.47 4.11 38.90
C VAL A 235 -1.76 4.91 40.16
#